data_AF-A0A397HNE8-F1
#
_entry.id   AF-A0A397HNE8-F1
#
_cell.length_a   1.000
_cell.length_b   1.000
_cell.length_c   1.000
_cell.angle_alpha   90.00
_cell.angle_beta   90.00
_cell.angle_gamma   90.00
#
_symmetry.space_group_name_H-M   'P 1'
#
loop_
_entity.id
_entity.type
_entity.pdbx_description
1 polymer ?
#
loop_
_entity_poly.entity_id
_entity_poly.type
_entity_poly.pdbx_seq_one_letter_code
_entity_poly.pdbx_strand_id
1 'polypeptide(L)'
;MDPFNKLPNEIIVQILKSCSDFTSLDGLLQMSPVVNNVFNYFYADITEAVLKSCPMTSHGIEENFQFLVAIYSTTAFTPATVVDFLQRKPGDPFPPALEAFQSFRALDSVAPFKQAVATAAKIHRLACACLDTFIRCIKTTTPSRATVSDGKLYEWLFNNAPDPPAEPFQPKGTHHPHWVEQYRVHRVLWAIQIYTELCAAAETRWSWPQKNIDRLFDRTVTMGHSVTLREDEVPAITECLNDLSPTPLSPVHVKFPALTQLPSPESLAVRSCWALPDVPQETTPISPEMRSWGRTISNARTRGYGMMFYGRFGGSWNNPQGALWRCDTRAFRRLGIIFWDEWRLYQMELIQLPSRALSPEGEYVGGEDERSLLSVAKRPSQLPQFVLCFAPEQLCKLPSQILTQQTLPDHFVLGYSTYFFQIAGLDEAHSFDLGVGVTACGVAGNITSWFIVERVGRRRIFVGGIAALTLLLLLIGIMDVVPTGVAKWLQVSCTVI
;
A
#
# COMPACT_ATOMS: atom_id res chain seq x y z
N MET A 1 -26.80 -11.74 -38.47
CA MET A 1 -25.71 -12.43 -39.21
C MET A 1 -24.41 -11.93 -38.64
N ASP A 2 -23.47 -12.84 -38.35
CA ASP A 2 -22.11 -12.47 -37.92
C ASP A 2 -21.41 -11.70 -39.07
N PRO A 3 -20.95 -10.45 -38.85
CA PRO A 3 -20.32 -9.64 -39.89
C PRO A 3 -18.99 -10.24 -40.37
N PHE A 4 -18.34 -11.07 -39.55
CA PHE A 4 -17.04 -11.68 -39.85
C PHE A 4 -17.16 -12.90 -40.78
N ASN A 5 -18.37 -13.44 -40.98
CA ASN A 5 -18.59 -14.58 -41.90
C ASN A 5 -18.14 -14.32 -43.35
N LYS A 6 -18.08 -13.06 -43.77
CA LYS A 6 -17.70 -12.67 -45.14
C LYS A 6 -16.21 -12.36 -45.29
N LEU A 7 -15.45 -12.31 -44.19
CA LEU A 7 -14.06 -11.92 -44.18
C LEU A 7 -13.14 -13.15 -44.23
N PRO A 8 -12.05 -13.12 -45.01
CA PRO A 8 -11.01 -14.15 -44.93
C PRO A 8 -10.36 -14.20 -43.55
N ASN A 9 -9.88 -15.38 -43.15
CA ASN A 9 -9.25 -15.60 -41.84
C ASN A 9 -8.04 -14.69 -41.63
N GLU A 10 -7.27 -14.41 -42.69
CA GLU A 10 -6.08 -13.54 -42.65
C GLU A 10 -6.45 -12.11 -42.24
N ILE A 11 -7.57 -11.60 -42.73
CA ILE A 11 -8.08 -10.27 -42.39
C ILE A 11 -8.56 -10.26 -40.93
N ILE A 12 -9.24 -11.33 -40.49
CA ILE A 12 -9.67 -11.46 -39.09
C ILE A 12 -8.45 -11.47 -38.16
N VAL A 13 -7.38 -12.20 -38.50
CA VAL A 13 -6.12 -12.20 -37.72
C VAL A 13 -5.52 -10.79 -37.67
N GLN A 14 -5.50 -10.05 -38.77
CA GLN A 14 -5.01 -8.66 -38.78
C GLN A 14 -5.85 -7.76 -37.87
N ILE A 15 -7.19 -7.84 -37.95
CA ILE A 15 -8.10 -7.09 -37.07
C ILE A 15 -7.79 -7.39 -35.60
N LEU A 16 -7.65 -8.67 -35.25
CA LEU A 16 -7.37 -9.10 -33.88
C LEU A 16 -5.99 -8.62 -33.39
N LYS A 17 -4.96 -8.66 -34.25
CA LYS A 17 -3.61 -8.15 -33.94
C LYS A 17 -3.58 -6.62 -33.80
N SER A 18 -4.52 -5.91 -34.42
CA SER A 18 -4.66 -4.46 -34.34
C SER A 18 -5.42 -3.97 -33.11
N CYS A 19 -5.96 -4.85 -32.27
CA CYS A 19 -6.56 -4.46 -31.00
C CYS A 19 -5.54 -3.71 -30.13
N SER A 20 -5.94 -2.53 -29.65
CA SER A 20 -5.15 -1.69 -28.73
C SER A 20 -5.24 -2.12 -27.27
N ASP A 21 -6.19 -2.99 -26.94
CA ASP A 21 -6.47 -3.40 -25.57
C ASP A 21 -7.19 -4.76 -25.51
N PHE A 22 -7.14 -5.39 -24.33
CA PHE A 22 -7.76 -6.68 -24.09
C PHE A 22 -9.29 -6.66 -24.00
N THR A 23 -9.89 -5.50 -23.73
CA THR A 23 -11.36 -5.36 -23.66
C THR A 23 -11.97 -5.47 -25.04
N SER A 24 -11.34 -4.84 -26.03
CA SER A 24 -11.67 -4.92 -27.45
C SER A 24 -11.48 -6.36 -27.96
N LEU A 25 -10.35 -6.99 -27.62
CA LEU A 25 -10.09 -8.39 -27.98
C LEU A 25 -11.13 -9.34 -27.38
N ASP A 26 -11.35 -9.29 -26.06
CA ASP A 26 -12.34 -10.09 -25.34
C ASP A 26 -13.75 -9.89 -25.91
N GLY A 27 -14.15 -8.64 -26.17
CA GLY A 27 -15.44 -8.31 -26.77
C GLY A 27 -15.62 -8.94 -28.16
N LEU A 28 -14.61 -8.86 -29.03
CA LEU A 28 -14.66 -9.48 -30.35
C LEU A 28 -14.78 -11.02 -30.28
N LEU A 29 -14.07 -11.65 -29.34
CA LEU A 29 -14.14 -13.10 -29.12
C LEU A 29 -15.52 -13.54 -28.61
N GLN A 30 -16.16 -12.74 -27.76
CA GLN A 30 -17.50 -13.04 -27.24
C GLN A 30 -18.60 -12.80 -28.29
N MET A 31 -18.46 -11.78 -29.14
CA MET A 31 -19.50 -11.36 -30.08
C MET A 31 -19.56 -12.19 -31.37
N SER A 32 -18.47 -12.85 -31.76
CA SER A 32 -18.38 -13.60 -33.02
C SER A 32 -17.79 -15.00 -32.83
N PRO A 33 -18.55 -16.08 -33.07
CA PRO A 33 -18.01 -17.44 -33.06
C PRO A 33 -16.94 -17.66 -34.14
N VAL A 34 -17.03 -16.96 -35.29
CA VAL A 34 -16.02 -17.03 -36.35
C VAL A 34 -14.68 -16.49 -35.85
N VAL A 35 -14.69 -15.28 -35.27
CA VAL A 35 -13.50 -14.64 -34.70
C VAL A 35 -12.91 -15.52 -33.59
N ASN A 36 -13.76 -16.06 -32.72
CA ASN A 36 -13.34 -16.97 -31.65
C ASN A 36 -12.68 -18.25 -32.18
N ASN A 37 -13.15 -18.78 -33.31
CA ASN A 37 -12.54 -19.93 -33.97
C ASN A 37 -11.18 -19.56 -34.59
N VAL A 38 -11.08 -18.42 -35.27
CA VAL A 38 -9.79 -17.94 -35.81
C VAL A 38 -8.77 -17.76 -34.69
N PHE A 39 -9.18 -17.18 -33.57
CA PHE A 39 -8.30 -17.03 -32.40
C PHE A 39 -7.79 -18.38 -31.89
N ASN A 40 -8.59 -19.46 -31.89
CA ASN A 40 -8.13 -20.79 -31.46
C ASN A 40 -6.89 -21.28 -32.21
N TYR A 41 -6.75 -20.92 -33.48
CA TYR A 41 -5.61 -21.34 -34.31
C TYR A 41 -4.42 -20.39 -34.20
N PHE A 42 -4.66 -19.09 -34.00
CA PHE A 42 -3.61 -18.05 -34.04
C PHE A 42 -3.42 -17.33 -32.69
N TYR A 43 -3.84 -17.95 -31.58
CA TYR A 43 -3.90 -17.30 -30.26
C TYR A 43 -2.54 -16.73 -29.82
N ALA A 44 -1.44 -17.44 -30.08
CA ALA A 44 -0.11 -17.03 -29.64
C ALA A 44 0.30 -15.71 -30.30
N ASP A 45 0.26 -15.66 -31.62
CA ASP A 45 0.66 -14.47 -32.40
C ASP A 45 -0.30 -13.28 -32.16
N ILE A 46 -1.60 -13.54 -31.98
CA ILE A 46 -2.58 -12.49 -31.69
C ILE A 46 -2.34 -11.92 -30.29
N THR A 47 -2.23 -12.79 -29.28
CA THR A 47 -2.04 -12.37 -27.88
C THR A 47 -0.72 -11.63 -27.72
N GLU A 48 0.36 -12.10 -28.35
CA GLU A 48 1.65 -11.43 -28.32
C GLU A 48 1.59 -10.02 -28.96
N ALA A 49 0.88 -9.88 -30.09
CA ALA A 49 0.69 -8.58 -30.72
C ALA A 49 -0.08 -7.61 -29.81
N VAL A 50 -1.16 -8.07 -29.18
CA VAL A 50 -1.98 -7.24 -28.28
C VAL A 50 -1.24 -6.90 -26.98
N LEU A 51 -0.44 -7.83 -26.42
CA LEU A 51 0.39 -7.55 -25.25
C LEU A 51 1.40 -6.42 -25.51
N LYS A 52 1.99 -6.41 -26.71
CA LYS A 52 2.96 -5.40 -27.14
C LYS A 52 2.30 -4.06 -27.47
N SER A 53 1.11 -4.08 -28.07
CA SER A 53 0.39 -2.86 -28.46
C SER A 53 -0.31 -2.17 -27.29
N CYS A 54 -0.75 -2.93 -26.28
CA CYS A 54 -1.55 -2.42 -25.18
C CYS A 54 -0.71 -1.60 -24.17
N PRO A 55 -0.97 -0.29 -24.03
CA PRO A 55 -0.21 0.60 -23.14
C PRO A 55 -0.16 0.16 -21.67
N MET A 56 -1.19 -0.53 -21.20
CA MET A 56 -1.29 -0.99 -19.81
C MET A 56 -0.52 -2.29 -19.56
N THR A 57 -0.29 -3.10 -20.58
CA THR A 57 0.45 -4.35 -20.43
C THR A 57 1.90 -4.25 -20.85
N SER A 58 2.28 -3.37 -21.77
CA SER A 58 3.61 -3.33 -22.42
C SER A 58 4.82 -2.88 -21.56
N HIS A 59 4.69 -2.77 -20.23
CA HIS A 59 5.70 -2.15 -19.36
C HIS A 59 5.93 -2.87 -18.01
N GLY A 60 5.85 -4.19 -18.00
CA GLY A 60 6.09 -5.12 -16.88
C GLY A 60 4.88 -5.98 -16.52
N ILE A 61 3.67 -5.58 -16.94
CA ILE A 61 2.43 -6.33 -16.67
C ILE A 61 2.26 -7.51 -17.65
N GLU A 62 2.90 -7.49 -18.81
CA GLU A 62 3.00 -8.63 -19.73
C GLU A 62 3.56 -9.87 -19.04
N GLU A 63 4.52 -9.71 -18.12
CA GLU A 63 5.06 -10.81 -17.33
C GLU A 63 4.02 -11.38 -16.36
N ASN A 64 3.16 -10.51 -15.80
CA ASN A 64 2.05 -10.92 -14.94
C ASN A 64 0.97 -11.66 -15.73
N PHE A 65 0.71 -11.24 -16.97
CA PHE A 65 -0.18 -11.95 -17.89
C PHE A 65 0.36 -13.35 -18.19
N GLN A 66 1.64 -13.46 -18.56
CA GLN A 66 2.32 -14.73 -18.83
C GLN A 66 2.28 -15.66 -17.61
N PHE A 67 2.54 -15.12 -16.43
CA PHE A 67 2.47 -15.87 -15.18
C PHE A 67 1.05 -16.35 -14.87
N LEU A 68 0.04 -15.52 -15.12
CA LEU A 68 -1.36 -15.91 -14.96
C LEU A 68 -1.76 -17.02 -15.92
N VAL A 69 -1.31 -16.99 -17.18
CA VAL A 69 -1.50 -18.09 -18.13
C VAL A 69 -0.85 -19.37 -17.60
N ALA A 70 0.34 -19.30 -17.01
CA ALA A 70 1.00 -20.45 -16.41
C ALA A 70 0.19 -21.02 -15.22
N ILE A 71 -0.37 -20.16 -14.36
CA ILE A 71 -1.28 -20.57 -13.29
C ILE A 71 -2.50 -21.29 -13.87
N TYR A 72 -3.07 -20.81 -14.98
CA TYR A 72 -4.22 -21.46 -15.62
C TYR A 72 -3.86 -22.77 -16.35
N SER A 73 -2.61 -22.95 -16.78
CA SER A 73 -2.20 -24.05 -17.66
C SER A 73 -2.04 -25.43 -17.01
N THR A 74 -2.07 -25.57 -15.68
CA THR A 74 -1.98 -26.84 -14.90
C THR A 74 -0.76 -27.77 -15.10
N THR A 75 -0.12 -27.80 -16.27
CA THR A 75 0.83 -28.84 -16.70
C THR A 75 2.31 -28.56 -16.36
N ALA A 76 2.70 -27.30 -16.20
CA ALA A 76 4.10 -26.90 -15.97
C ALA A 76 4.32 -26.16 -14.63
N PHE A 77 3.28 -26.06 -13.80
CA PHE A 77 3.22 -25.12 -12.69
C PHE A 77 3.46 -25.84 -11.35
N THR A 78 4.63 -25.61 -10.73
CA THR A 78 4.98 -26.21 -9.42
C THR A 78 5.12 -25.15 -8.30
N PRO A 79 4.87 -25.55 -7.04
CA PRO A 79 5.21 -24.79 -5.83
C PRO A 79 6.54 -24.04 -5.85
N ALA A 80 7.62 -24.70 -6.28
CA ALA A 80 8.97 -24.11 -6.31
C ALA A 80 9.07 -22.99 -7.36
N THR A 81 8.53 -23.23 -8.56
CA THR A 81 8.54 -22.24 -9.65
C THR A 81 7.77 -20.96 -9.33
N VAL A 82 6.75 -21.03 -8.46
CA VAL A 82 6.04 -19.84 -7.96
C VAL A 82 6.98 -18.95 -7.15
N VAL A 83 7.70 -19.55 -6.20
CA VAL A 83 8.58 -18.79 -5.31
C VAL A 83 9.71 -18.15 -6.11
N ASP A 84 10.31 -18.90 -7.03
CA ASP A 84 11.37 -18.39 -7.91
C ASP A 84 10.87 -17.21 -8.76
N PHE A 85 9.67 -17.32 -9.33
CA PHE A 85 9.06 -16.24 -10.11
C PHE A 85 8.76 -14.99 -9.26
N LEU A 86 8.28 -15.15 -8.03
CA LEU A 86 7.92 -14.03 -7.15
C LEU A 86 9.13 -13.27 -6.59
N GLN A 87 10.28 -13.96 -6.46
CA GLN A 87 11.53 -13.38 -5.95
C GLN A 87 12.39 -12.72 -7.01
N ARG A 88 12.12 -13.01 -8.28
CA ARG A 88 12.75 -12.39 -9.45
C ARG A 88 12.58 -10.87 -9.46
N LYS A 89 13.61 -10.14 -9.93
CA LYS A 89 13.47 -8.71 -10.24
C LYS A 89 12.81 -8.53 -11.62
N PRO A 90 11.96 -7.51 -11.81
CA PRO A 90 11.39 -7.21 -13.12
C PRO A 90 12.49 -7.06 -14.18
N GLY A 91 12.37 -7.78 -15.29
CA GLY A 91 13.38 -7.83 -16.35
C GLY A 91 14.42 -8.95 -16.27
N ASP A 92 14.53 -9.68 -15.15
CA ASP A 92 15.33 -10.92 -15.17
C ASP A 92 14.59 -11.97 -16.04
N PRO A 93 15.32 -12.92 -16.67
CA PRO A 93 14.71 -14.00 -17.45
C PRO A 93 13.73 -14.83 -16.60
N PHE A 94 12.73 -15.42 -17.26
CA PHE A 94 11.82 -16.34 -16.58
C PHE A 94 12.57 -17.58 -16.11
N PRO A 95 12.11 -18.24 -15.03
CA PRO A 95 12.61 -19.55 -14.66
C PRO A 95 12.51 -20.52 -15.84
N PRO A 96 13.46 -21.47 -16.03
CA PRO A 96 13.46 -22.40 -17.15
C PRO A 96 12.15 -23.17 -17.33
N ALA A 97 11.50 -23.54 -16.21
CA ALA A 97 10.20 -24.22 -16.20
C ALA A 97 9.04 -23.36 -16.75
N LEU A 98 9.21 -22.04 -16.82
CA LEU A 98 8.23 -21.07 -17.28
C LEU A 98 8.61 -20.40 -18.61
N GLU A 99 9.78 -20.70 -19.19
CA GLU A 99 10.23 -20.15 -20.49
C GLU A 99 9.24 -20.43 -21.62
N ALA A 100 8.57 -21.59 -21.59
CA ALA A 100 7.51 -21.96 -22.53
C ALA A 100 6.37 -20.93 -22.60
N PHE A 101 6.10 -20.22 -21.49
CA PHE A 101 5.04 -19.21 -21.40
C PHE A 101 5.50 -17.83 -21.88
N GLN A 102 6.80 -17.59 -22.06
CA GLN A 102 7.30 -16.34 -22.65
C GLN A 102 7.00 -16.25 -24.15
N SER A 103 7.11 -17.38 -24.87
CA SER A 103 6.94 -17.44 -26.32
C SER A 103 5.54 -17.83 -26.78
N PHE A 104 4.65 -18.22 -25.85
CA PHE A 104 3.26 -18.63 -26.08
C PHE A 104 3.03 -19.79 -27.06
N ARG A 105 4.09 -20.35 -27.66
CA ARG A 105 4.05 -21.30 -28.79
C ARG A 105 4.11 -22.77 -28.38
N ALA A 106 4.18 -23.06 -27.09
CA ALA A 106 4.46 -24.40 -26.56
C ALA A 106 3.32 -25.00 -25.72
N LEU A 107 2.08 -24.51 -25.86
CA LEU A 107 0.95 -24.96 -25.05
C LEU A 107 -0.08 -25.75 -25.85
N ASP A 108 -0.48 -26.90 -25.30
CA ASP A 108 -1.43 -27.85 -25.91
C ASP A 108 -2.89 -27.36 -25.90
N SER A 109 -3.19 -26.26 -25.17
CA SER A 109 -4.54 -25.75 -24.99
C SER A 109 -4.61 -24.22 -25.05
N VAL A 110 -5.62 -23.72 -25.78
CA VAL A 110 -5.94 -22.28 -25.88
C VAL A 110 -6.78 -21.76 -24.70
N ALA A 111 -7.35 -22.66 -23.88
CA ALA A 111 -8.25 -22.27 -22.80
C ALA A 111 -7.60 -21.32 -21.75
N PRO A 112 -6.36 -21.57 -21.28
CA PRO A 112 -5.65 -20.66 -20.38
C PRO A 112 -5.50 -19.23 -20.92
N PHE A 113 -5.27 -19.11 -22.24
CA PHE A 113 -5.13 -17.82 -22.91
C PHE A 113 -6.44 -17.05 -22.96
N LYS A 114 -7.53 -17.72 -23.35
CA LYS A 114 -8.86 -17.09 -23.36
C LYS A 114 -9.25 -16.62 -21.97
N GLN A 115 -8.95 -17.41 -20.95
CA GLN A 115 -9.19 -17.03 -19.57
C GLN A 115 -8.34 -15.83 -19.16
N ALA A 116 -7.05 -15.80 -19.52
CA ALA A 116 -6.19 -14.65 -19.24
C ALA A 116 -6.62 -13.37 -19.99
N VAL A 117 -7.07 -13.49 -21.26
CA VAL A 117 -7.64 -12.37 -22.04
C VAL A 117 -8.89 -11.82 -21.37
N ALA A 118 -9.83 -12.69 -20.98
CA ALA A 118 -11.04 -12.28 -20.26
C ALA A 118 -10.70 -11.63 -18.92
N THR A 119 -9.70 -12.16 -18.20
CA THR A 119 -9.22 -11.58 -16.94
C THR A 119 -8.56 -10.22 -17.14
N ALA A 120 -7.79 -10.01 -18.20
CA ALA A 120 -7.21 -8.72 -18.55
C ALA A 120 -8.29 -7.68 -18.87
N ALA A 121 -9.31 -8.05 -19.65
CA ALA A 121 -10.49 -7.22 -19.91
C ALA A 121 -11.26 -6.88 -18.62
N LYS A 122 -11.46 -7.87 -17.74
CA LYS A 122 -12.05 -7.69 -16.41
C LYS A 122 -11.27 -6.65 -15.61
N ILE A 123 -9.96 -6.83 -15.47
CA ILE A 123 -9.09 -5.93 -14.73
C ILE A 123 -9.19 -4.50 -15.26
N HIS A 124 -9.26 -4.31 -16.58
CA HIS A 124 -9.40 -2.98 -17.17
C HIS A 124 -10.73 -2.29 -16.83
N ARG A 125 -11.85 -3.02 -16.96
CA ARG A 125 -13.16 -2.48 -16.57
C ARG A 125 -13.22 -2.13 -15.07
N LEU A 126 -12.63 -2.98 -14.22
CA LEU A 126 -12.54 -2.72 -12.78
C LEU A 126 -11.65 -1.50 -12.47
N ALA A 127 -10.51 -1.36 -13.16
CA ALA A 127 -9.62 -0.21 -13.00
C ALA A 127 -10.34 1.10 -13.32
N CYS A 128 -11.08 1.14 -14.45
CA CYS A 128 -11.87 2.30 -14.84
C CYS A 128 -12.93 2.65 -13.78
N ALA A 129 -13.67 1.64 -13.28
CA ALA A 129 -14.69 1.86 -12.25
C ALA A 129 -14.11 2.40 -10.92
N CYS A 130 -12.96 1.89 -10.49
CA CYS A 130 -12.26 2.39 -9.30
C CYS A 130 -11.81 3.84 -9.49
N LEU A 131 -11.18 4.15 -10.62
CA LEU A 131 -10.68 5.48 -10.92
C LEU A 131 -11.81 6.52 -11.03
N ASP A 132 -12.92 6.18 -11.70
CA ASP A 132 -14.12 7.00 -11.74
C ASP A 132 -14.66 7.29 -10.34
N THR A 133 -14.62 6.27 -9.48
CA THR A 133 -15.05 6.40 -8.09
C THR A 133 -14.17 7.34 -7.31
N PHE A 134 -12.85 7.21 -7.41
CA PHE A 134 -11.93 8.10 -6.71
C PHE A 134 -12.08 9.55 -7.19
N ILE A 135 -12.20 9.79 -8.51
CA ILE A 135 -12.41 11.14 -9.05
C ILE A 135 -13.75 11.72 -8.60
N ARG A 136 -14.81 10.91 -8.60
CA ARG A 136 -16.12 11.32 -8.09
C ARG A 136 -16.04 11.69 -6.61
N CYS A 137 -15.37 10.87 -5.79
CA CYS A 137 -15.13 11.19 -4.38
C CYS A 137 -14.46 12.56 -4.25
N ILE A 138 -13.36 12.82 -4.98
CA ILE A 138 -12.67 14.12 -4.98
C ILE A 138 -13.61 15.27 -5.33
N LYS A 139 -14.44 15.12 -6.38
CA LYS A 139 -15.41 16.15 -6.81
C LYS A 139 -16.48 16.44 -5.76
N THR A 140 -16.89 15.43 -5.00
CA THR A 140 -17.96 15.55 -4.00
C THR A 140 -17.46 15.98 -2.62
N THR A 141 -16.17 15.82 -2.34
CA THR A 141 -15.60 16.20 -1.05
C THR A 141 -15.34 17.70 -1.00
N THR A 142 -15.69 18.32 0.13
CA THR A 142 -15.41 19.74 0.42
C THR A 142 -14.31 19.84 1.47
N PRO A 143 -13.02 19.71 1.08
CA PRO A 143 -11.94 19.77 2.05
C PRO A 143 -11.75 21.17 2.62
N SER A 144 -11.16 21.23 3.83
CA SER A 144 -10.90 22.48 4.54
C SER A 144 -9.40 22.67 4.82
N ARG A 145 -8.86 23.83 4.46
CA ARG A 145 -7.45 24.17 4.66
C ARG A 145 -7.28 25.00 5.90
N ALA A 146 -6.34 24.62 6.77
CA ALA A 146 -5.97 25.47 7.88
C ALA A 146 -5.30 26.78 7.44
N THR A 147 -5.74 27.88 8.05
CA THR A 147 -5.25 29.24 7.80
C THR A 147 -4.12 29.66 8.74
N VAL A 148 -3.68 28.77 9.64
CA VAL A 148 -2.60 29.03 10.60
C VAL A 148 -1.21 28.76 10.03
N SER A 149 -0.17 29.20 10.75
CA SER A 149 1.22 28.92 10.41
C SER A 149 1.59 27.46 10.67
N ASP A 150 2.62 26.97 9.97
CA ASP A 150 3.17 25.62 10.13
C ASP A 150 3.54 25.31 11.59
N GLY A 151 4.13 26.25 12.33
CA GLY A 151 4.43 26.06 13.75
C GLY A 151 3.18 25.77 14.59
N LYS A 152 2.04 26.42 14.30
CA LYS A 152 0.76 26.13 14.96
C LYS A 152 0.15 24.81 14.51
N LEU A 153 0.36 24.41 13.25
CA LEU A 153 -0.01 23.06 12.79
C LEU A 153 0.80 21.98 13.50
N TYR A 154 2.09 22.22 13.73
CA TYR A 154 2.95 21.32 14.50
C TYR A 154 2.47 21.21 15.95
N GLU A 155 2.21 22.34 16.61
CA GLU A 155 1.64 22.35 17.97
C GLU A 155 0.29 21.64 18.04
N TRP A 156 -0.58 21.82 17.04
CA TRP A 156 -1.84 21.09 16.97
C TRP A 156 -1.63 19.57 16.81
N LEU A 157 -0.79 19.13 15.87
CA LEU A 157 -0.51 17.71 15.61
C LEU A 157 0.15 16.99 16.79
N PHE A 158 1.11 17.64 17.46
CA PHE A 158 1.98 16.99 18.43
C PHE A 158 1.70 17.38 19.89
N ASN A 159 1.08 18.54 20.14
CA ASN A 159 0.89 19.08 21.50
C ASN A 159 -0.58 19.20 21.93
N ASN A 160 -1.51 18.52 21.25
CA ASN A 160 -2.96 18.56 21.54
C ASN A 160 -3.54 19.98 21.60
N ALA A 161 -3.09 20.87 20.71
CA ALA A 161 -3.67 22.21 20.62
C ALA A 161 -5.12 22.15 20.07
N PRO A 162 -5.93 23.21 20.25
CA PRO A 162 -7.27 23.30 19.66
C PRO A 162 -7.22 23.27 18.13
N ASP A 163 -8.32 22.83 17.51
CA ASP A 163 -8.41 22.76 16.05
C ASP A 163 -8.15 24.12 15.41
N PRO A 164 -7.20 24.20 14.46
CA PRO A 164 -6.88 25.46 13.83
C PRO A 164 -8.04 25.90 12.93
N PRO A 165 -8.30 27.22 12.83
CA PRO A 165 -9.27 27.76 11.89
C PRO A 165 -8.94 27.26 10.47
N ALA A 166 -9.98 26.79 9.78
CA ALA A 166 -9.87 26.23 8.45
C ALA A 166 -10.92 26.83 7.51
N GLU A 167 -10.53 27.00 6.24
CA GLU A 167 -11.39 27.51 5.18
C GLU A 167 -11.64 26.42 4.13
N PRO A 168 -12.87 26.25 3.65
CA PRO A 168 -13.17 25.28 2.61
C PRO A 168 -12.48 25.68 1.31
N PHE A 169 -11.96 24.70 0.58
CA PHE A 169 -11.45 24.88 -0.77
C PHE A 169 -11.95 23.76 -1.69
N GLN A 170 -11.94 24.03 -2.99
CA GLN A 170 -12.30 23.05 -4.01
C GLN A 170 -11.00 22.54 -4.66
N PRO A 171 -10.69 21.24 -4.56
CA PRO A 171 -9.51 20.67 -5.21
C PRO A 171 -9.58 20.87 -6.72
N LYS A 172 -8.52 21.40 -7.32
CA LYS A 172 -8.32 21.37 -8.76
C LYS A 172 -7.66 20.01 -9.10
N GLY A 173 -7.75 19.55 -10.34
CA GLY A 173 -7.20 18.23 -10.73
C GLY A 173 -8.24 17.10 -10.72
N THR A 174 -9.41 17.35 -11.28
CA THR A 174 -10.48 16.36 -11.49
C THR A 174 -10.53 15.87 -12.94
N HIS A 175 -9.44 16.07 -13.69
CA HIS A 175 -9.24 15.62 -15.06
C HIS A 175 -9.12 14.09 -15.14
N HIS A 176 -9.28 13.57 -16.36
CA HIS A 176 -9.15 12.15 -16.65
C HIS A 176 -7.79 11.59 -16.18
N PRO A 177 -7.73 10.36 -15.65
CA PRO A 177 -6.48 9.79 -15.16
C PRO A 177 -5.44 9.59 -16.23
N HIS A 178 -4.21 9.97 -15.90
CA HIS A 178 -3.06 9.76 -16.76
C HIS A 178 -2.61 8.30 -16.73
N TRP A 179 -1.82 7.91 -17.72
CA TRP A 179 -1.25 6.57 -17.84
C TRP A 179 -0.62 6.06 -16.54
N VAL A 180 0.16 6.87 -15.83
CA VAL A 180 0.81 6.45 -14.56
C VAL A 180 -0.21 6.08 -13.49
N GLU A 181 -1.28 6.85 -13.37
CA GLU A 181 -2.33 6.64 -12.37
C GLU A 181 -3.12 5.36 -12.68
N GLN A 182 -3.47 5.17 -13.96
CA GLN A 182 -4.13 3.96 -14.44
C GLN A 182 -3.25 2.73 -14.26
N TYR A 183 -1.98 2.83 -14.64
CA TYR A 183 -1.00 1.74 -14.54
C TYR A 183 -0.85 1.24 -13.11
N ARG A 184 -0.82 2.14 -12.11
CA ARG A 184 -0.73 1.76 -10.69
C ARG A 184 -1.96 0.97 -10.23
N VAL A 185 -3.16 1.41 -10.60
CA VAL A 185 -4.40 0.68 -10.29
C VAL A 185 -4.40 -0.69 -10.98
N HIS A 186 -4.03 -0.74 -12.26
CA HIS A 186 -3.88 -1.98 -13.02
C HIS A 186 -2.91 -2.96 -12.36
N ARG A 187 -1.72 -2.50 -11.97
CA ARG A 187 -0.70 -3.32 -11.29
C ARG A 187 -1.27 -3.98 -10.04
N VAL A 188 -2.01 -3.23 -9.23
CA VAL A 188 -2.60 -3.74 -7.98
C VAL A 188 -3.69 -4.76 -8.25
N LEU A 189 -4.58 -4.50 -9.22
CA LEU A 189 -5.62 -5.45 -9.62
C LEU A 189 -5.02 -6.74 -10.19
N TRP A 190 -3.96 -6.65 -10.99
CA TRP A 190 -3.20 -7.81 -11.47
C TRP A 190 -2.62 -8.62 -10.31
N ALA A 191 -2.03 -7.95 -9.31
CA ALA A 191 -1.53 -8.63 -8.13
C ALA A 191 -2.67 -9.34 -7.37
N ILE A 192 -3.77 -8.64 -7.05
CA ILE A 192 -4.93 -9.23 -6.37
C ILE A 192 -5.43 -10.48 -7.10
N GLN A 193 -5.57 -10.40 -8.43
CA GLN A 193 -6.00 -11.53 -9.25
C GLN A 193 -5.02 -12.70 -9.20
N ILE A 194 -3.73 -12.47 -9.41
CA ILE A 194 -2.71 -13.51 -9.36
C ILE A 194 -2.71 -14.21 -7.99
N TYR A 195 -2.70 -13.45 -6.90
CA TYR A 195 -2.66 -14.04 -5.55
C TYR A 195 -3.95 -14.79 -5.19
N THR A 196 -5.09 -14.33 -5.68
CA THR A 196 -6.36 -15.06 -5.54
C THR A 196 -6.29 -16.43 -6.22
N GLU A 197 -5.76 -16.48 -7.44
CA GLU A 197 -5.62 -17.73 -8.21
C GLU A 197 -4.53 -18.64 -7.62
N LEU A 198 -3.47 -18.06 -7.05
CA LEU A 198 -2.45 -18.81 -6.31
C LEU A 198 -3.03 -19.46 -5.05
N CYS A 199 -3.85 -18.76 -4.27
CA CYS A 199 -4.55 -19.33 -3.13
C CYS A 199 -5.46 -20.49 -3.56
N ALA A 200 -6.28 -20.27 -4.59
CA ALA A 200 -7.15 -21.31 -5.12
C ALA A 200 -6.37 -22.53 -5.61
N ALA A 201 -5.24 -22.34 -6.31
CA ALA A 201 -4.36 -23.41 -6.75
C ALA A 201 -3.67 -24.13 -5.59
N ALA A 202 -3.23 -23.39 -4.56
CA ALA A 202 -2.59 -23.95 -3.38
C ALA A 202 -3.53 -24.88 -2.59
N GLU A 203 -4.79 -24.48 -2.45
CA GLU A 203 -5.82 -25.29 -1.78
C GLU A 203 -6.24 -26.50 -2.61
N THR A 204 -6.57 -26.28 -3.89
CA THR A 204 -7.21 -27.33 -4.72
C THR A 204 -6.24 -28.27 -5.41
N ARG A 205 -5.06 -27.80 -5.84
CA ARG A 205 -4.14 -28.58 -6.68
C ARG A 205 -2.98 -29.16 -5.90
N TRP A 206 -2.45 -28.41 -4.93
CA TRP A 206 -1.26 -28.82 -4.19
C TRP A 206 -1.54 -29.22 -2.75
N SER A 207 -2.78 -29.03 -2.28
CA SER A 207 -3.20 -29.34 -0.90
C SER A 207 -2.23 -28.76 0.14
N TRP A 208 -1.80 -27.51 -0.08
CA TRP A 208 -0.81 -26.86 0.76
C TRP A 208 -1.33 -26.66 2.18
N PRO A 209 -0.51 -26.92 3.22
CA PRO A 209 -0.83 -26.52 4.58
C PRO A 209 -0.98 -24.99 4.66
N GLN A 210 -1.93 -24.51 5.48
CA GLN A 210 -2.16 -23.07 5.70
C GLN A 210 -0.87 -22.31 6.07
N LYS A 211 0.03 -22.94 6.84
CA LYS A 211 1.32 -22.38 7.22
C LYS A 211 2.23 -22.03 6.02
N ASN A 212 2.16 -22.80 4.94
CA ASN A 212 2.95 -22.53 3.72
C ASN A 212 2.35 -21.39 2.92
N ILE A 213 1.02 -21.32 2.86
CA ILE A 213 0.29 -20.19 2.27
C ILE A 213 0.63 -18.91 3.04
N ASP A 214 0.53 -18.93 4.37
CA ASP A 214 0.90 -17.82 5.24
C ASP A 214 2.34 -17.33 4.99
N ARG A 215 3.30 -18.27 4.88
CA ARG A 215 4.70 -17.95 4.62
C ARG A 215 4.92 -17.29 3.25
N LEU A 216 4.14 -17.68 2.24
CA LEU A 216 4.16 -17.04 0.92
C LEU A 216 3.75 -15.57 1.01
N PHE A 217 2.70 -15.27 1.78
CA PHE A 217 2.24 -13.90 2.02
C PHE A 217 3.26 -13.09 2.80
N ASP A 218 3.80 -13.62 3.90
CA ASP A 218 4.80 -12.94 4.72
C ASP A 218 6.02 -12.54 3.87
N ARG A 219 6.53 -13.46 3.05
CA ARG A 219 7.67 -13.21 2.14
C ARG A 219 7.31 -12.23 1.02
N THR A 220 6.11 -12.30 0.47
CA THR A 220 5.66 -11.39 -0.61
C THR A 220 5.56 -9.96 -0.10
N VAL A 221 4.91 -9.76 1.04
CA VAL A 221 4.69 -8.44 1.65
C VAL A 221 6.02 -7.79 2.02
N THR A 222 6.96 -8.59 2.52
CA THR A 222 8.27 -8.09 2.99
C THR A 222 9.34 -8.00 1.89
N MET A 223 9.29 -8.86 0.86
CA MET A 223 10.41 -9.06 -0.09
C MET A 223 9.98 -9.38 -1.55
N GLY A 224 8.69 -9.30 -1.90
CA GLY A 224 8.22 -9.60 -3.26
C GLY A 224 8.63 -8.55 -4.30
N HIS A 225 9.35 -8.97 -5.34
CA HIS A 225 9.96 -8.05 -6.33
C HIS A 225 9.21 -8.00 -7.67
N SER A 226 8.68 -9.12 -8.18
CA SER A 226 8.00 -9.18 -9.49
C SER A 226 6.50 -8.84 -9.40
N VAL A 227 5.78 -9.43 -8.44
CA VAL A 227 4.36 -9.17 -8.17
C VAL A 227 4.17 -8.72 -6.73
N THR A 228 4.35 -7.44 -6.44
CA THR A 228 4.30 -6.94 -5.06
C THR A 228 2.87 -6.74 -4.57
N LEU A 229 2.47 -7.42 -3.49
CA LEU A 229 1.31 -7.05 -2.69
C LEU A 229 1.68 -5.90 -1.76
N ARG A 230 1.16 -4.71 -2.05
CA ARG A 230 1.41 -3.52 -1.23
C ARG A 230 0.27 -3.35 -0.23
N GLU A 231 0.63 -3.40 1.05
CA GLU A 231 -0.30 -3.35 2.18
C GLU A 231 -1.21 -2.12 2.18
N ASP A 232 -0.82 -1.05 1.52
CA ASP A 232 -1.59 0.20 1.48
C ASP A 232 -2.46 0.32 0.22
N GLU A 233 -1.98 -0.18 -0.90
CA GLU A 233 -2.64 -0.08 -2.21
C GLU A 233 -3.77 -1.11 -2.34
N VAL A 234 -3.57 -2.33 -1.84
CA VAL A 234 -4.57 -3.42 -1.93
C VAL A 234 -5.85 -3.08 -1.15
N PRO A 235 -5.80 -2.63 0.13
CA PRO A 235 -7.01 -2.22 0.83
C PRO A 235 -7.75 -1.08 0.15
N ALA A 236 -7.04 -0.13 -0.48
CA ALA A 236 -7.69 0.99 -1.16
C ALA A 236 -8.54 0.52 -2.35
N ILE A 237 -8.03 -0.42 -3.13
CA ILE A 237 -8.79 -1.04 -4.23
C ILE A 237 -9.93 -1.91 -3.69
N THR A 238 -9.67 -2.74 -2.69
CA THR A 238 -10.68 -3.64 -2.13
C THR A 238 -11.83 -2.90 -1.46
N GLU A 239 -11.55 -1.83 -0.71
CA GLU A 239 -12.59 -0.96 -0.16
C GLU A 239 -13.41 -0.28 -1.25
N CYS A 240 -12.75 0.22 -2.31
CA CYS A 240 -13.45 0.82 -3.44
C CYS A 240 -14.36 -0.18 -4.16
N LEU A 241 -13.88 -1.40 -4.40
CA LEU A 241 -14.67 -2.45 -5.05
C LEU A 241 -15.80 -2.96 -4.16
N ASN A 242 -15.59 -3.03 -2.84
CA ASN A 242 -16.65 -3.32 -1.88
C ASN A 242 -17.75 -2.25 -1.91
N ASP A 243 -17.39 -0.97 -1.95
CA ASP A 243 -18.35 0.15 -2.02
C ASP A 243 -19.14 0.14 -3.37
N LEU A 244 -18.57 -0.44 -4.44
CA LEU A 244 -19.20 -0.57 -5.75
C LEU A 244 -20.01 -1.85 -5.96
N SER A 245 -19.80 -2.86 -5.12
CA SER A 245 -20.41 -4.19 -5.26
C SER A 245 -21.73 -4.26 -4.48
N PRO A 246 -22.75 -4.99 -4.99
CA PRO A 246 -24.03 -5.14 -4.30
C PRO A 246 -23.90 -5.99 -3.04
N THR A 247 -22.93 -6.90 -3.00
CA THR A 247 -22.62 -7.77 -1.88
C THR A 247 -21.18 -7.55 -1.42
N PRO A 248 -20.88 -7.61 -0.11
CA PRO A 248 -19.52 -7.54 0.39
C PRO A 248 -18.65 -8.63 -0.22
N LEU A 249 -17.43 -8.26 -0.62
CA LEU A 249 -16.46 -9.19 -1.17
C LEU A 249 -15.88 -10.07 -0.06
N SER A 250 -15.80 -11.37 -0.34
CA SER A 250 -15.26 -12.35 0.60
C SER A 250 -13.72 -12.32 0.60
N PRO A 251 -13.08 -12.28 1.78
CA PRO A 251 -11.63 -12.37 1.88
C PRO A 251 -11.15 -13.77 1.49
N VAL A 252 -10.04 -13.83 0.76
CA VAL A 252 -9.40 -15.07 0.31
C VAL A 252 -8.41 -15.58 1.37
N HIS A 253 -7.84 -14.69 2.17
CA HIS A 253 -6.80 -15.05 3.14
C HIS A 253 -7.02 -14.41 4.50
N VAL A 254 -6.90 -15.20 5.58
CA VAL A 254 -7.17 -14.74 6.96
C VAL A 254 -6.20 -13.66 7.42
N LYS A 255 -4.88 -13.84 7.16
CA LYS A 255 -3.87 -12.84 7.56
C LYS A 255 -3.88 -11.57 6.71
N PHE A 256 -4.50 -11.63 5.52
CA PHE A 256 -4.51 -10.51 4.59
C PHE A 256 -5.94 -10.31 4.05
N PRO A 257 -6.87 -9.83 4.90
CA PRO A 257 -8.30 -9.79 4.59
C PRO A 257 -8.65 -8.82 3.46
N ALA A 258 -7.75 -7.89 3.14
CA ALA A 258 -7.89 -7.01 1.99
C ALA A 258 -7.75 -7.76 0.65
N LEU A 259 -7.16 -8.96 0.61
CA LEU A 259 -7.16 -9.78 -0.60
C LEU A 259 -8.53 -10.45 -0.75
N THR A 260 -9.28 -10.01 -1.75
CA THR A 260 -10.62 -10.49 -2.05
C THR A 260 -10.70 -10.96 -3.50
N GLN A 261 -11.64 -11.87 -3.79
CA GLN A 261 -11.93 -12.23 -5.17
C GLN A 261 -12.46 -11.01 -5.94
N LEU A 262 -11.85 -10.72 -7.09
CA LEU A 262 -12.29 -9.59 -7.92
C LEU A 262 -13.70 -9.87 -8.49
N PRO A 263 -14.66 -8.96 -8.28
CA PRO A 263 -16.04 -9.14 -8.73
C PRO A 263 -16.17 -9.12 -10.25
N SER A 264 -17.34 -9.55 -10.74
CA SER A 264 -17.69 -9.38 -12.15
C SER A 264 -17.90 -7.88 -12.45
N PRO A 265 -17.37 -7.35 -13.57
CA PRO A 265 -17.60 -5.96 -13.96
C PRO A 265 -19.09 -5.64 -14.18
N GLU A 266 -19.89 -6.64 -14.57
CA GLU A 266 -21.31 -6.47 -14.85
C GLU A 266 -22.15 -6.26 -13.58
N SER A 267 -21.68 -6.77 -12.44
CA SER A 267 -22.37 -6.64 -11.15
C SER A 267 -22.10 -5.30 -10.45
N LEU A 268 -21.17 -4.48 -10.95
CA LEU A 268 -20.83 -3.20 -10.32
C LEU A 268 -21.90 -2.13 -10.54
N ALA A 269 -22.10 -1.28 -9.52
CA ALA A 269 -22.97 -0.11 -9.59
C ALA A 269 -22.51 0.94 -10.61
N VAL A 270 -21.20 1.00 -10.88
CA VAL A 270 -20.59 1.88 -11.88
C VAL A 270 -19.99 1.01 -12.99
N ARG A 271 -20.44 1.26 -14.23
CA ARG A 271 -19.89 0.61 -15.42
C ARG A 271 -19.11 1.64 -16.22
N SER A 272 -17.79 1.50 -16.19
CA SER A 272 -16.88 2.41 -16.88
C SER A 272 -15.87 1.61 -17.68
N CYS A 273 -15.57 2.09 -18.87
CA CYS A 273 -14.50 1.58 -19.72
C CYS A 273 -13.96 2.78 -20.50
N TRP A 274 -12.73 3.17 -20.21
CA TRP A 274 -12.11 4.32 -20.84
C TRP A 274 -11.16 3.86 -21.95
N ALA A 275 -10.90 4.76 -22.89
CA ALA A 275 -9.81 4.54 -23.83
C ALA A 275 -8.47 4.51 -23.05
N LEU A 276 -7.57 3.63 -23.47
CA LEU A 276 -6.25 3.55 -22.85
C LEU A 276 -5.45 4.83 -23.17
N PRO A 277 -4.82 5.46 -22.16
CA PRO A 277 -4.01 6.65 -22.36
C PRO A 277 -2.69 6.30 -23.03
N ASP A 278 -2.11 7.27 -23.73
CA ASP A 278 -0.78 7.14 -24.32
C ASP A 278 0.30 6.96 -23.25
N VAL A 279 1.29 6.13 -23.56
CA VAL A 279 2.46 5.92 -22.71
C VAL A 279 3.27 7.23 -22.64
N PRO A 280 3.68 7.70 -21.44
CA PRO A 280 4.51 8.87 -21.31
C PRO A 280 5.84 8.69 -22.06
N GLN A 281 6.25 9.70 -22.83
CA GLN A 281 7.58 9.72 -23.41
C GLN A 281 8.62 10.02 -22.32
N GLU A 282 9.67 9.20 -22.22
CA GLU A 282 10.79 9.48 -21.32
C GLU A 282 11.62 10.63 -21.89
N THR A 283 11.29 11.86 -21.51
CA THR A 283 12.10 13.03 -21.80
C THR A 283 13.22 13.15 -20.78
N THR A 284 14.47 13.14 -21.23
CA THR A 284 15.61 13.59 -20.41
C THR A 284 15.40 15.06 -20.07
N PRO A 285 15.49 15.46 -18.78
CA PRO A 285 15.29 16.85 -18.41
C PRO A 285 16.41 17.70 -19.04
N ILE A 286 16.02 18.59 -19.96
CA ILE A 286 16.95 19.47 -20.67
C ILE A 286 17.29 20.70 -19.81
N SER A 287 16.43 21.06 -18.85
CA SER A 287 16.62 22.17 -17.93
C SER A 287 16.23 21.79 -16.49
N PRO A 288 16.80 22.44 -15.47
CA PRO A 288 16.43 22.22 -14.07
C PRO A 288 14.98 22.62 -13.74
N GLU A 289 14.32 23.41 -14.60
CA GLU A 289 12.91 23.79 -14.47
C GLU A 289 11.96 22.72 -15.04
N MET A 290 12.47 21.77 -15.82
CA MET A 290 11.71 20.69 -16.43
C MET A 290 11.51 19.56 -15.41
N ARG A 291 10.32 19.52 -14.80
CA ARG A 291 9.91 18.49 -13.84
C ARG A 291 9.12 17.40 -14.56
N SER A 292 9.38 16.13 -14.22
CA SER A 292 8.63 15.00 -14.78
C SER A 292 7.25 14.82 -14.15
N TRP A 293 6.98 15.50 -13.02
CA TRP A 293 5.71 15.41 -12.27
C TRP A 293 5.26 13.99 -11.92
N GLY A 294 6.21 13.07 -11.73
CA GLY A 294 5.90 11.67 -11.51
C GLY A 294 5.34 10.94 -12.74
N ARG A 295 5.32 11.57 -13.92
CA ARG A 295 4.76 11.06 -15.18
C ARG A 295 5.81 10.29 -16.00
N THR A 296 6.43 9.27 -15.40
CA THR A 296 7.41 8.40 -16.08
C THR A 296 7.08 6.93 -15.86
N ILE A 297 7.57 6.06 -16.75
CA ILE A 297 7.37 4.60 -16.65
C ILE A 297 7.97 4.08 -15.33
N SER A 298 9.17 4.56 -14.96
CA SER A 298 9.80 4.22 -13.68
C SER A 298 8.93 4.60 -12.47
N ASN A 299 8.36 5.80 -12.45
CA ASN A 299 7.49 6.25 -11.36
C ASN A 299 6.14 5.51 -11.30
N ALA A 300 5.67 4.94 -12.41
CA ALA A 300 4.49 4.09 -12.41
C ALA A 300 4.74 2.73 -11.72
N ARG A 301 5.97 2.21 -11.80
CA ARG A 301 6.39 0.95 -11.14
C ARG A 301 6.63 1.11 -9.63
N THR A 302 6.90 2.32 -9.15
CA THR A 302 7.10 2.59 -7.71
C THR A 302 5.79 2.93 -6.99
N ARG A 303 5.87 3.29 -5.69
CA ARG A 303 4.71 3.76 -4.90
C ARG A 303 4.32 5.16 -5.37
N GLY A 304 3.02 5.49 -5.30
CA GLY A 304 2.57 6.83 -5.62
C GLY A 304 3.18 7.91 -4.72
N TYR A 305 3.28 9.13 -5.21
CA TYR A 305 3.79 10.25 -4.39
C TYR A 305 2.90 10.48 -3.17
N GLY A 306 1.59 10.21 -3.28
CA GLY A 306 0.65 10.19 -2.17
C GLY A 306 1.03 9.23 -1.04
N MET A 307 1.76 8.15 -1.35
CA MET A 307 2.26 7.21 -0.35
C MET A 307 3.43 7.74 0.46
N MET A 308 4.20 8.72 -0.03
CA MET A 308 5.27 9.31 0.78
C MET A 308 4.69 9.99 2.03
N PHE A 309 3.47 10.52 1.95
CA PHE A 309 2.75 11.06 3.10
C PHE A 309 2.35 9.97 4.08
N TYR A 310 1.86 8.84 3.58
CA TYR A 310 1.58 7.65 4.39
C TYR A 310 2.82 7.05 5.04
N GLY A 311 3.95 6.98 4.35
CA GLY A 311 5.18 6.44 4.94
C GLY A 311 5.83 7.38 5.96
N ARG A 312 5.65 8.70 5.77
CA ARG A 312 6.29 9.74 6.60
C ARG A 312 5.45 10.16 7.81
N PHE A 313 4.11 10.12 7.68
CA PHE A 313 3.18 10.48 8.74
C PHE A 313 2.32 9.30 9.18
N GLY A 314 1.94 8.41 8.25
CA GLY A 314 1.25 7.17 8.55
C GLY A 314 2.15 6.19 9.27
N GLY A 315 1.48 5.37 10.06
CA GLY A 315 2.10 4.22 10.65
C GLY A 315 2.27 3.12 9.63
N SER A 316 3.50 2.94 9.14
CA SER A 316 3.88 1.66 8.53
C SER A 316 4.19 0.67 9.66
N TRP A 317 4.08 -0.64 9.45
CA TRP A 317 4.55 -1.66 10.41
C TRP A 317 5.99 -1.38 10.90
N ASN A 318 6.77 -0.69 10.06
CA ASN A 318 8.15 -0.30 10.34
C ASN A 318 8.31 1.08 11.03
N ASN A 319 7.22 1.83 11.26
CA ASN A 319 7.22 3.12 11.97
C ASN A 319 5.96 3.31 12.84
N PRO A 320 5.82 2.55 13.94
CA PRO A 320 4.68 2.67 14.87
C PRO A 320 4.60 4.02 15.59
N GLN A 321 5.60 4.89 15.44
CA GLN A 321 5.67 6.23 16.05
C GLN A 321 5.11 7.34 15.13
N GLY A 322 4.65 7.01 13.92
CA GLY A 322 4.05 7.98 13.00
C GLY A 322 2.80 8.64 13.58
N ALA A 323 2.67 9.96 13.44
CA ALA A 323 1.55 10.75 13.98
C ALA A 323 0.16 10.28 13.48
N LEU A 324 0.12 9.63 12.33
CA LEU A 324 -1.09 9.08 11.70
C LEU A 324 -1.18 7.54 11.82
N TRP A 325 -0.33 6.86 12.61
CA TRP A 325 -0.37 5.40 12.81
C TRP A 325 -1.73 4.89 13.30
N ARG A 326 -2.43 5.69 14.11
CA ARG A 326 -3.78 5.35 14.63
C ARG A 326 -4.92 6.07 13.92
N CYS A 327 -4.63 6.86 12.89
CA CYS A 327 -5.67 7.57 12.15
C CYS A 327 -6.36 6.61 11.19
N ASP A 328 -7.68 6.72 11.08
CA ASP A 328 -8.40 5.98 10.06
C ASP A 328 -8.01 6.53 8.68
N THR A 329 -7.21 5.72 8.01
CA THR A 329 -6.62 5.99 6.70
C THR A 329 -7.62 5.80 5.55
N ARG A 330 -8.81 5.25 5.87
CA ARG A 330 -9.90 5.02 4.91
C ARG A 330 -10.31 6.28 4.15
N ALA A 331 -10.32 7.45 4.79
CA ALA A 331 -10.65 8.72 4.12
C ALA A 331 -9.73 8.99 2.92
N PHE A 332 -8.42 8.80 3.09
CA PHE A 332 -7.46 9.02 2.00
C PHE A 332 -7.48 7.89 0.96
N ARG A 333 -7.72 6.64 1.39
CA ARG A 333 -7.90 5.50 0.48
C ARG A 333 -9.09 5.71 -0.45
N ARG A 334 -10.21 6.20 0.09
CA ARG A 334 -11.44 6.54 -0.67
C ARG A 334 -11.25 7.66 -1.68
N LEU A 335 -10.26 8.52 -1.48
CA LEU A 335 -9.89 9.59 -2.43
C LEU A 335 -8.87 9.13 -3.49
N GLY A 336 -8.36 7.90 -3.40
CA GLY A 336 -7.36 7.38 -4.33
C GLY A 336 -5.99 8.06 -4.25
N ILE A 337 -5.72 8.86 -3.19
CA ILE A 337 -4.49 9.67 -3.04
C ILE A 337 -3.21 8.85 -3.25
N ILE A 338 -3.25 7.59 -2.83
CA ILE A 338 -2.20 6.59 -2.96
C ILE A 338 -1.77 6.34 -4.41
N PHE A 339 -2.67 6.52 -5.39
CA PHE A 339 -2.45 6.22 -6.80
C PHE A 339 -2.02 7.44 -7.63
N TRP A 340 -2.31 8.65 -7.16
CA TRP A 340 -2.15 9.88 -7.94
C TRP A 340 -0.69 10.24 -8.24
N ASP A 341 -0.51 10.84 -9.42
CA ASP A 341 0.78 11.40 -9.83
C ASP A 341 1.07 12.71 -9.07
N GLU A 342 2.30 13.21 -9.19
CA GLU A 342 2.69 14.43 -8.48
C GLU A 342 1.92 15.66 -8.99
N TRP A 343 1.59 15.68 -10.29
CA TRP A 343 0.83 16.76 -10.91
C TRP A 343 -0.58 16.90 -10.32
N ARG A 344 -1.34 15.81 -10.23
CA ARG A 344 -2.68 15.83 -9.64
C ARG A 344 -2.62 16.23 -8.17
N LEU A 345 -1.66 15.71 -7.42
CA LEU A 345 -1.49 16.10 -6.02
C LEU A 345 -1.15 17.59 -5.85
N TYR A 346 -0.37 18.16 -6.78
CA TYR A 346 -0.12 19.60 -6.83
C TYR A 346 -1.40 20.39 -7.16
N GLN A 347 -2.19 19.95 -8.15
CA GLN A 347 -3.47 20.60 -8.50
C GLN A 347 -4.51 20.51 -7.37
N MET A 348 -4.49 19.42 -6.60
CA MET A 348 -5.30 19.28 -5.39
C MET A 348 -4.79 20.13 -4.22
N GLU A 349 -3.71 20.91 -4.45
CA GLU A 349 -3.03 21.76 -3.47
C GLU A 349 -2.54 20.96 -2.24
N LEU A 350 -2.23 19.67 -2.44
CA LEU A 350 -1.67 18.78 -1.42
C LEU A 350 -0.13 18.82 -1.41
N ILE A 351 0.48 19.29 -2.49
CA ILE A 351 1.92 19.47 -2.63
C ILE A 351 2.17 20.94 -3.00
N GLN A 352 3.19 21.57 -2.38
CA GLN A 352 3.67 22.89 -2.75
C GLN A 352 5.04 22.80 -3.41
N LEU A 353 5.31 23.74 -4.33
CA LEU A 353 6.58 23.83 -5.05
C LEU A 353 7.36 25.05 -4.59
N PRO A 354 8.54 24.85 -3.98
CA PRO A 354 9.38 25.96 -3.51
C PRO A 354 10.00 26.75 -4.66
N SER A 355 10.21 26.12 -5.82
CA SER A 355 10.78 26.74 -7.01
C SER A 355 9.80 26.70 -8.17
N ARG A 356 9.95 27.66 -9.07
CA ARG A 356 9.23 27.70 -10.35
C ARG A 356 9.58 26.46 -11.17
N ALA A 357 8.57 25.82 -11.73
CA ALA A 357 8.69 24.63 -12.58
C ALA A 357 7.74 24.73 -13.77
N LEU A 358 8.08 24.06 -14.87
CA LEU A 358 7.19 23.96 -16.03
C LEU A 358 6.14 22.89 -15.77
N SER A 359 4.86 23.23 -15.90
CA SER A 359 3.73 22.29 -15.86
C SER A 359 3.75 21.35 -17.07
N PRO A 360 3.07 20.19 -16.99
CA PRO A 360 2.89 19.32 -18.15
C PRO A 360 2.24 20.00 -19.37
N GLU A 361 1.48 21.06 -19.14
CA GLU A 361 0.79 21.86 -20.17
C GLU A 361 1.67 22.99 -20.74
N GLY A 362 2.90 23.15 -20.25
CA GLY A 362 3.86 24.14 -20.74
C GLY A 362 3.77 25.52 -20.07
N GLU A 363 2.89 25.70 -19.09
CA GLU A 363 2.80 26.91 -18.28
C GLU A 363 3.75 26.84 -17.08
N TYR A 364 4.27 27.98 -16.65
CA TYR A 364 5.08 28.02 -15.44
C TYR A 364 4.21 28.06 -14.18
N VAL A 365 4.52 27.18 -13.24
CA VAL A 365 3.81 27.03 -11.96
C VAL A 365 4.78 26.94 -10.79
N GLY A 366 4.32 27.29 -9.59
CA GLY A 366 5.17 27.36 -8.41
C GLY A 366 6.14 28.56 -8.41
N GLY A 367 6.96 28.67 -7.37
CA GLY A 367 7.80 29.84 -7.11
C GLY A 367 7.07 30.95 -6.35
N GLU A 368 7.85 31.84 -5.73
CA GLU A 368 7.35 33.00 -5.00
C GLU A 368 7.06 34.15 -5.99
N ASP A 369 5.78 34.50 -6.20
CA ASP A 369 5.44 35.76 -6.87
C ASP A 369 5.89 36.94 -5.99
N GLU A 370 6.69 37.87 -6.53
CA GLU A 370 7.17 39.08 -5.83
C GLU A 370 6.05 39.97 -5.27
N ARG A 371 4.80 39.83 -5.73
CA ARG A 371 3.62 40.52 -5.14
C ARG A 371 3.12 39.90 -3.83
N SER A 372 3.61 38.72 -3.45
CA SER A 372 3.28 38.04 -2.19
C SER A 372 4.26 38.34 -1.04
N LEU A 373 5.35 39.08 -1.31
CA LEU A 373 6.41 39.35 -0.34
C LEU A 373 5.96 40.16 0.90
N LEU A 374 4.86 40.91 0.82
CA LEU A 374 4.28 41.58 1.99
C LEU A 374 3.35 40.68 2.83
N SER A 375 2.88 39.55 2.29
CA SER A 375 2.06 38.57 3.02
C SER A 375 2.80 37.28 3.41
N VAL A 376 3.96 37.00 2.80
CA VAL A 376 4.68 35.71 2.92
C VAL A 376 6.01 35.80 3.68
N ALA A 377 6.50 36.99 4.04
CA ALA A 377 7.71 37.18 4.88
C ALA A 377 7.61 36.61 6.33
N LYS A 378 6.62 35.75 6.62
CA LYS A 378 6.35 35.10 7.91
C LYS A 378 6.32 33.56 7.90
N ARG A 379 6.70 32.86 6.82
CA ARG A 379 6.65 31.38 6.82
C ARG A 379 7.90 30.71 6.26
N PRO A 380 8.76 30.10 7.11
CA PRO A 380 9.61 28.99 6.72
C PRO A 380 8.89 27.65 6.92
N SER A 381 8.67 26.98 5.78
CA SER A 381 8.46 25.57 5.42
C SER A 381 8.35 24.45 6.49
N GLN A 382 7.33 23.58 6.34
CA GLN A 382 7.41 22.17 5.85
C GLN A 382 6.21 21.29 6.27
N LEU A 383 5.18 21.80 6.96
CA LEU A 383 4.06 20.95 7.38
C LEU A 383 2.96 20.92 6.32
N PRO A 384 2.58 19.72 5.82
CA PRO A 384 1.50 19.64 4.86
C PRO A 384 0.18 19.97 5.56
N GLN A 385 -0.49 21.03 5.09
CA GLN A 385 -1.88 21.41 5.40
C GLN A 385 -2.91 20.26 5.23
N PHE A 386 -2.46 19.14 4.65
CA PHE A 386 -3.13 17.87 4.39
C PHE A 386 -3.99 17.31 5.54
N VAL A 387 -3.53 17.39 6.79
CA VAL A 387 -4.17 16.67 7.91
C VAL A 387 -5.53 17.28 8.30
N LEU A 388 -5.74 18.56 8.00
CA LEU A 388 -7.02 19.24 8.22
C LEU A 388 -8.00 19.11 7.05
N CYS A 389 -7.52 18.78 5.86
CA CYS A 389 -8.34 18.78 4.65
C CYS A 389 -9.43 17.72 4.65
N PHE A 390 -9.24 16.56 5.28
CA PHE A 390 -10.09 15.40 5.03
C PHE A 390 -10.59 14.63 6.27
N ALA A 391 -10.23 15.01 7.50
CA ALA A 391 -10.66 14.26 8.69
C ALA A 391 -10.74 15.07 10.01
N PRO A 392 -11.43 16.23 10.08
CA PRO A 392 -11.48 17.02 11.32
C PRO A 392 -12.11 16.26 12.51
N GLU A 393 -13.09 15.38 12.29
CA GLU A 393 -13.88 14.80 13.40
C GLU A 393 -13.24 13.60 14.14
N GLN A 394 -12.23 12.93 13.58
CA GLN A 394 -11.68 11.69 14.15
C GLN A 394 -10.26 11.85 14.74
N LEU A 395 -9.55 12.94 14.43
CA LEU A 395 -8.15 13.16 14.84
C LEU A 395 -8.00 13.57 16.33
N CYS A 396 -9.05 14.14 16.95
CA CYS A 396 -8.90 14.89 18.21
C CYS A 396 -8.93 14.07 19.52
N LYS A 397 -8.87 12.73 19.51
CA LYS A 397 -9.08 11.96 20.77
C LYS A 397 -8.06 10.87 21.12
N LEU A 398 -7.07 10.58 20.29
CA LEU A 398 -6.16 9.44 20.51
C LEU A 398 -4.68 9.75 20.80
N PRO A 399 -4.06 10.89 20.44
CA PRO A 399 -2.61 11.06 20.63
C PRO A 399 -2.19 11.13 22.11
N SER A 400 -3.02 11.73 22.97
CA SER A 400 -2.65 12.08 24.34
C SER A 400 -2.64 10.94 25.35
N GLN A 401 -3.39 9.85 25.11
CA GLN A 401 -3.54 8.77 26.10
C GLN A 401 -2.59 7.59 25.90
N ILE A 402 -1.93 7.51 24.74
CA ILE A 402 -1.18 6.31 24.33
C ILE A 402 0.34 6.52 24.33
N LEU A 403 0.79 7.73 23.99
CA LEU A 403 2.23 8.04 23.86
C LEU A 403 2.99 7.89 25.19
N THR A 404 2.29 7.93 26.32
CA THR A 404 2.89 7.72 27.64
C THR A 404 3.02 6.25 28.06
N GLN A 405 2.40 5.30 27.34
CA GLN A 405 2.33 3.90 27.76
C GLN A 405 3.35 3.00 27.03
N GLN A 406 3.93 3.45 25.91
CA GLN A 406 4.86 2.65 25.10
C GLN A 406 6.33 3.06 25.22
N THR A 407 6.66 4.04 26.06
CA THR A 407 8.05 4.44 26.38
C THR A 407 8.46 4.02 27.80
N LEU A 408 7.81 3.01 28.38
CA LEU A 408 8.19 2.50 29.70
C LEU A 408 9.23 1.36 29.58
N PRO A 409 10.20 1.28 30.52
CA PRO A 409 11.20 0.21 30.62
C PRO A 409 10.63 -1.22 30.67
N ASP A 410 9.33 -1.41 30.92
CA ASP A 410 8.69 -2.70 31.18
C ASP A 410 9.00 -3.77 30.13
N HIS A 411 8.97 -3.44 28.83
CA HIS A 411 9.24 -4.43 27.78
C HIS A 411 10.72 -4.82 27.71
N PHE A 412 11.61 -3.91 28.08
CA PHE A 412 13.06 -4.13 28.13
C PHE A 412 13.45 -4.97 29.35
N VAL A 413 12.86 -4.70 30.51
CA VAL A 413 13.12 -5.44 31.75
C VAL A 413 12.53 -6.85 31.68
N LEU A 414 11.31 -7.05 31.16
CA LEU A 414 10.73 -8.41 31.04
C LEU A 414 11.47 -9.30 30.03
N GLY A 415 11.96 -8.73 28.92
CA GLY A 415 12.65 -9.50 27.87
C GLY A 415 14.11 -9.82 28.17
N TYR A 416 14.80 -8.98 28.95
CA TYR A 416 16.25 -9.07 29.17
C TYR A 416 16.68 -9.19 30.65
N SER A 417 15.75 -9.20 31.62
CA SER A 417 16.05 -9.25 33.07
C SER A 417 16.96 -10.41 33.47
N THR A 418 16.69 -11.63 32.99
CA THR A 418 17.51 -12.82 33.29
C THR A 418 18.95 -12.66 32.81
N TYR A 419 19.14 -12.00 31.66
CA TYR A 419 20.46 -11.69 31.12
C TYR A 419 21.19 -10.60 31.92
N PHE A 420 20.47 -9.56 32.38
CA PHE A 420 21.05 -8.53 33.25
C PHE A 420 21.48 -9.09 34.62
N PHE A 421 20.71 -10.02 35.19
CA PHE A 421 21.07 -10.70 36.44
C PHE A 421 22.32 -11.56 36.30
N GLN A 422 22.51 -12.21 35.14
CA GLN A 422 23.74 -12.94 34.82
C GLN A 422 24.94 -11.99 34.68
N ILE A 423 24.79 -10.84 34.02
CA ILE A 423 25.85 -9.82 33.91
C ILE A 423 26.22 -9.24 35.28
N ALA A 424 25.25 -9.09 36.20
CA ALA A 424 25.50 -8.66 37.57
C ALA A 424 26.28 -9.71 38.42
N GLY A 425 26.48 -10.92 37.88
CA GLY A 425 27.29 -11.99 38.46
C GLY A 425 26.51 -12.97 39.33
N LEU A 426 25.20 -13.13 39.10
CA LEU A 426 24.39 -14.19 39.70
C LEU A 426 24.50 -15.49 38.90
N ASP A 427 24.41 -16.62 39.60
CA ASP A 427 24.39 -17.95 38.99
C ASP A 427 23.12 -18.16 38.13
N GLU A 428 23.18 -19.07 37.16
CA GLU A 428 22.11 -19.26 36.16
C GLU A 428 20.78 -19.67 36.80
N ALA A 429 20.84 -20.54 37.82
CA ALA A 429 19.65 -21.00 38.55
C ALA A 429 18.95 -19.86 39.29
N HIS A 430 19.70 -19.01 40.01
CA HIS A 430 19.13 -17.88 40.75
C HIS A 430 18.62 -16.78 39.82
N SER A 431 19.26 -16.57 38.66
CA SER A 431 18.85 -15.57 37.67
C SER A 431 17.50 -15.91 37.02
N PHE A 432 17.23 -17.21 36.81
CA PHE A 432 15.94 -17.69 36.30
C PHE A 432 14.81 -17.51 37.31
N ASP A 433 15.02 -17.90 38.58
CA ASP A 433 14.04 -17.75 39.65
C ASP A 433 13.64 -16.28 39.86
N LEU A 434 14.62 -15.37 39.77
CA LEU A 434 14.38 -13.92 39.85
C LEU A 434 13.60 -13.37 38.64
N GLY A 435 13.82 -13.89 37.43
CA GLY A 435 13.04 -13.53 36.24
C GLY A 435 11.56 -13.93 36.36
N VAL A 436 11.28 -15.08 36.98
CA VAL A 436 9.90 -15.48 37.34
C VAL A 436 9.31 -14.52 38.37
N GLY A 437 10.11 -14.08 39.35
CA GLY A 437 9.75 -13.07 40.34
C GLY A 437 9.30 -11.72 39.73
N VAL A 438 10.04 -11.20 38.76
CA VAL A 438 9.68 -9.96 38.01
C VAL A 438 8.29 -10.08 37.38
N THR A 439 8.01 -11.23 36.77
CA THR A 439 6.72 -11.47 36.10
C THR A 439 5.57 -11.53 37.12
N ALA A 440 5.78 -12.17 38.28
CA ALA A 440 4.80 -12.24 39.36
C ALA A 440 4.49 -10.86 39.96
N CYS A 441 5.52 -10.02 40.16
CA CYS A 441 5.37 -8.64 40.61
C CYS A 441 4.58 -7.79 39.60
N GLY A 442 4.82 -7.96 38.29
CA GLY A 442 4.04 -7.29 37.24
C GLY A 442 2.54 -7.63 37.27
N VAL A 443 2.20 -8.91 37.50
CA VAL A 443 0.81 -9.34 37.66
C VAL A 443 0.17 -8.73 38.91
N ALA A 444 0.87 -8.75 40.04
CA ALA A 444 0.39 -8.15 41.28
C ALA A 444 0.20 -6.62 41.15
N GLY A 445 1.12 -5.93 40.48
CA GLY A 445 1.03 -4.50 40.19
C GLY A 445 -0.20 -4.16 39.33
N ASN A 446 -0.48 -4.99 38.32
CA ASN A 446 -1.64 -4.79 37.45
C ASN A 446 -2.96 -4.96 38.23
N ILE A 447 -3.08 -6.00 39.06
CA ILE A 447 -4.28 -6.22 39.90
C ILE A 447 -4.47 -5.07 40.90
N THR A 448 -3.37 -4.61 41.53
CA THR A 448 -3.42 -3.52 42.51
C THR A 448 -3.79 -2.19 41.85
N SER A 449 -3.41 -1.99 40.58
CA SER A 449 -3.72 -0.77 39.82
C SER A 449 -5.23 -0.53 39.69
N TRP A 450 -6.04 -1.59 39.58
CA TRP A 450 -7.49 -1.48 39.42
C TRP A 450 -8.14 -0.74 40.61
N PHE A 451 -7.67 -1.03 41.83
CA PHE A 451 -8.20 -0.40 43.04
C PHE A 451 -7.63 1.00 43.31
N ILE A 452 -6.42 1.29 42.82
CA ILE A 452 -5.75 2.58 43.03
C ILE A 452 -6.22 3.63 42.03
N VAL A 453 -6.44 3.24 40.76
CA VAL A 453 -6.84 4.16 39.68
C VAL A 453 -8.19 4.80 39.96
N GLU A 454 -9.13 4.06 40.55
CA GLU A 454 -10.47 4.57 40.89
C GLU A 454 -10.47 5.55 42.07
N ARG A 455 -9.47 5.48 42.96
CA ARG A 455 -9.44 6.28 44.21
C ARG A 455 -8.59 7.55 44.14
N VAL A 456 -7.47 7.54 43.40
CA VAL A 456 -6.42 8.58 43.50
C VAL A 456 -6.40 9.53 42.30
N GLY A 457 -7.11 9.20 41.22
CA GLY A 457 -7.20 10.03 40.01
C GLY A 457 -5.98 9.86 39.08
N ARG A 458 -6.23 9.79 37.78
CA ARG A 458 -5.25 9.35 36.76
C ARG A 458 -3.97 10.19 36.69
N ARG A 459 -4.07 11.52 36.86
CA ARG A 459 -2.92 12.43 36.73
C ARG A 459 -1.90 12.31 37.86
N ARG A 460 -2.35 12.10 39.10
CA ARG A 460 -1.45 11.99 40.27
C ARG A 460 -0.69 10.66 40.26
N ILE A 461 -1.37 9.58 39.87
CA ILE A 461 -0.77 8.25 39.72
C ILE A 461 0.33 8.29 38.65
N PHE A 462 0.07 8.93 37.51
CA PHE A 462 1.02 9.00 36.42
C PHE A 462 2.30 9.77 36.79
N VAL A 463 2.17 10.97 37.35
CA VAL A 463 3.33 11.79 37.76
C VAL A 463 4.09 11.13 38.92
N GLY A 464 3.39 10.51 39.87
CA GLY A 464 4.00 9.77 40.97
C GLY A 464 4.78 8.54 40.50
N GLY A 465 4.23 7.77 39.55
CA GLY A 465 4.88 6.59 38.97
C GLY A 465 6.17 6.95 38.24
N ILE A 466 6.15 7.99 37.41
CA ILE A 466 7.36 8.45 36.70
C ILE A 466 8.43 8.94 37.68
N ALA A 467 8.06 9.68 38.72
CA ALA A 467 9.02 10.17 39.73
C ALA A 467 9.66 9.01 40.51
N ALA A 468 8.88 7.99 40.89
CA ALA A 468 9.37 6.81 41.60
C ALA A 468 10.32 5.96 40.72
N LEU A 469 9.95 5.70 39.47
CA LEU A 469 10.80 4.97 38.51
C LEU A 469 12.11 5.71 38.23
N THR A 470 12.08 7.03 38.13
CA THR A 470 13.30 7.85 37.93
C THR A 470 14.26 7.71 39.11
N LEU A 471 13.74 7.68 40.35
CA LEU A 471 14.54 7.55 41.56
C LEU A 471 15.13 6.13 41.70
N LEU A 472 14.35 5.09 41.37
CA LEU A 472 14.82 3.70 41.36
C LEU A 472 15.94 3.47 40.35
N LEU A 473 15.79 3.96 39.12
CA LEU A 473 16.83 3.84 38.08
C LEU A 473 18.11 4.60 38.45
N LEU A 474 17.98 5.74 39.11
CA LEU A 474 19.12 6.51 39.60
C LEU A 474 19.85 5.78 40.74
N LEU A 475 19.13 5.10 41.63
CA LEU A 475 19.72 4.25 42.66
C LEU A 475 20.49 3.07 42.05
N ILE A 476 19.90 2.37 41.07
CA ILE A 476 20.56 1.25 40.37
C ILE A 476 21.88 1.71 39.73
N GLY A 477 21.88 2.89 39.08
CA GLY A 477 23.08 3.45 38.47
C GLY A 477 24.18 3.84 39.48
N ILE A 478 23.82 4.32 40.68
CA ILE A 478 24.79 4.62 41.74
C ILE A 478 25.39 3.33 42.33
N MET A 479 24.58 2.28 42.45
CA MET A 479 25.02 1.00 43.02
C MET A 479 25.99 0.23 42.13
N ASP A 480 25.92 0.43 40.81
CA ASP A 480 26.82 -0.19 39.83
C ASP A 480 28.29 0.25 40.01
N VAL A 481 28.53 1.38 40.68
CA VAL A 481 29.87 1.93 40.94
C VAL A 481 30.55 1.28 42.17
N VAL A 482 29.81 0.54 43.02
CA VAL A 482 30.32 0.02 44.30
C VAL A 482 30.41 -1.52 44.29
N PRO A 483 31.62 -2.13 44.14
CA PRO A 483 31.77 -3.57 43.96
C PRO A 483 31.79 -4.33 45.29
N THR A 484 30.65 -4.34 46.02
CA THR A 484 30.48 -5.16 47.24
C THR A 484 29.40 -6.21 47.04
N GLY A 485 29.55 -7.40 47.65
CA GLY A 485 28.58 -8.50 47.48
C GLY A 485 27.15 -8.15 47.91
N VAL A 486 27.00 -7.29 48.92
CA VAL A 486 25.71 -6.75 49.37
C VAL A 486 25.09 -5.77 48.38
N ALA A 487 25.91 -4.97 47.67
CA ALA A 487 25.42 -4.04 46.66
C ALA A 487 24.79 -4.77 45.46
N LYS A 488 25.33 -5.93 45.08
CA LYS A 488 24.80 -6.75 43.97
C LYS A 488 23.38 -7.26 44.24
N TRP A 489 23.13 -7.79 45.45
CA TRP A 489 21.80 -8.27 45.84
C TRP A 489 20.78 -7.14 45.96
N LEU A 490 21.21 -5.96 46.41
CA LEU A 490 20.33 -4.79 46.48
C LEU A 490 19.98 -4.26 45.08
N GLN A 491 20.95 -4.20 44.17
CA GLN A 491 20.76 -3.80 42.76
C GLN A 491 19.74 -4.71 42.07
N VAL A 492 19.87 -6.02 42.26
CA VAL A 492 18.95 -7.03 41.74
C VAL A 492 17.55 -6.83 42.33
N SER A 493 17.43 -6.61 43.65
CA SER A 493 16.14 -6.38 44.32
C SER A 493 15.43 -5.12 43.82
N CYS A 494 16.17 -4.03 43.59
CA CYS A 494 15.63 -2.79 43.02
C CYS A 494 15.25 -2.90 41.54
N THR A 495 15.77 -3.89 40.82
CA THR A 495 15.41 -4.15 39.41
C THR A 495 14.13 -4.98 39.30
N VAL A 496 13.78 -5.73 40.35
CA VAL A 496 12.56 -6.56 40.41
C VAL A 496 11.31 -5.75 40.76
N ILE A 497 11.49 -4.62 41.46
CA ILE A 497 10.42 -3.69 41.92
C ILE A 497 10.31 -2.55 40.92
#